data_AF-A0A2A9G5Y4-F1
#
_entry.id   AF-A0A2A9G5Y4-F1
#
_cell.length_a   1.000
_cell.length_b   1.000
_cell.length_c   1.000
_cell.angle_alpha   90.00
_cell.angle_beta   90.00
_cell.angle_gamma   90.00
#
_symmetry.space_group_name_H-M   'P 1'
#
loop_
_entity.id
_entity.type
_entity.pdbx_description
1 polymer ?
#
loop_
_entity_poly.entity_id
_entity_poly.type
_entity_poly.pdbx_seq_one_letter_code
_entity_poly.pdbx_strand_id
1 'polypeptide(L)' 'MFLIGDVVVATKGIDLGEMIVTGLSSGGFYTHVKAGEKTLTYPAQDLKKV' A
#
# COMPACT_ATOMS: atom_id res chain seq x y z
N MET A 1 -5.13 4.16 9.75
CA MET A 1 -4.01 3.21 9.72
C MET A 1 -4.46 1.99 8.96
N PHE A 2 -3.66 1.48 8.01
CA PHE A 2 -4.02 0.29 7.24
C PHE A 2 -3.83 -0.99 8.05
N LEU A 3 -4.49 -2.05 7.62
CA LEU A 3 -4.31 -3.41 8.11
C LEU A 3 -3.83 -4.32 6.98
N ILE A 4 -3.16 -5.41 7.32
CA ILE A 4 -2.83 -6.45 6.35
C ILE A 4 -4.14 -7.00 5.76
N GLY A 5 -4.21 -7.08 4.44
CA GLY A 5 -5.41 -7.46 3.69
C GLY A 5 -6.25 -6.28 3.21
N ASP A 6 -6.00 -5.05 3.67
CA ASP A 6 -6.69 -3.88 3.14
C ASP A 6 -6.39 -3.69 1.64
N VAL A 7 -7.42 -3.33 0.88
CA VAL A 7 -7.28 -2.91 -0.52
C VAL A 7 -7.05 -1.41 -0.56
N VAL A 8 -5.99 -1.00 -1.24
CA VAL A 8 -5.57 0.38 -1.35
C VAL A 8 -5.21 0.73 -2.79
N VAL A 9 -5.32 2.02 -3.12
CA VAL A 9 -4.84 2.60 -4.37
C VAL A 9 -3.79 3.67 -4.08
N ALA A 10 -2.84 3.83 -5.00
CA ALA A 10 -1.86 4.91 -4.92
C ALA A 10 -2.53 6.24 -5.26
N THR A 11 -2.38 7.24 -4.39
CA THR A 11 -2.80 8.63 -4.67
C THR A 11 -1.68 9.46 -5.27
N LYS A 12 -0.44 8.95 -5.20
CA LYS A 12 0.76 9.58 -5.73
C LYS A 12 1.75 8.53 -6.22
N GLY A 13 2.50 8.87 -7.28
CA GLY A 13 3.48 7.97 -7.90
C GLY A 13 2.86 7.15 -9.03
N ILE A 14 3.29 5.89 -9.17
CA ILE A 14 2.78 4.98 -10.19
C ILE A 14 1.44 4.41 -9.70
N ASP A 15 0.39 4.61 -10.48
CA ASP A 15 -0.89 3.94 -10.29
C ASP A 15 -0.84 2.54 -10.91
N LEU A 16 -1.10 1.52 -10.10
CA LEU A 16 -1.15 0.12 -10.51
C LEU A 16 -2.56 -0.48 -10.29
N GLY A 17 -3.55 0.36 -10.01
CA GLY A 17 -4.88 -0.05 -9.59
C GLY A 17 -4.91 -0.50 -8.13
N GLU A 18 -5.82 -1.42 -7.82
CA GLU A 18 -5.99 -1.97 -6.48
C GLU A 18 -4.80 -2.84 -6.08
N MET A 19 -4.30 -2.59 -4.87
CA MET A 19 -3.17 -3.29 -4.27
C MET A 19 -3.55 -3.77 -2.87
N ILE A 20 -3.02 -4.92 -2.46
CA ILE A 20 -3.32 -5.52 -1.15
C ILE A 20 -2.18 -5.21 -0.18
N VAL A 21 -2.51 -4.68 0.99
CA VAL A 21 -1.53 -4.45 2.06
C VAL A 21 -1.02 -5.80 2.57
N THR A 22 0.30 -5.98 2.55
CA THR A 22 1.00 -7.19 2.99
C THR A 22 1.91 -6.97 4.19
N GLY A 23 2.22 -5.70 4.52
CA GLY A 23 3.02 -5.37 5.69
C GLY A 23 3.03 -3.89 6.00
N LEU A 24 3.43 -3.56 7.22
CA LEU A 24 3.55 -2.20 7.74
C LEU A 24 4.93 -2.03 8.35
N SER A 25 5.57 -0.92 8.05
CA SER A 25 6.80 -0.53 8.76
C SER A 25 6.50 -0.27 10.25
N SER A 26 7.47 -0.51 11.13
CA SER A 26 7.31 -0.38 12.59
C SER A 26 6.86 1.01 13.05
N GLY A 27 7.11 2.06 12.25
CA GLY A 27 6.68 3.44 12.52
C GLY A 27 5.43 3.88 11.76
N GLY A 28 4.84 3.02 10.92
CA GLY A 28 3.64 3.35 10.14
C GLY A 28 3.86 4.33 8.97
N PHE A 29 5.10 4.76 8.72
CA PHE A 29 5.44 5.69 7.63
C PHE A 29 5.34 5.04 6.25
N TYR A 30 5.64 3.75 6.17
CA TYR A 30 5.59 2.97 4.94
C TYR A 30 4.69 1.75 5.06
N THR A 31 4.05 1.42 3.94
CA THR A 31 3.18 0.25 3.75
C THR A 31 3.70 -0.58 2.59
N HIS A 32 3.81 -1.89 2.81
CA HIS A 32 4.14 -2.84 1.77
C HIS A 32 2.85 -3.35 1.14
N VAL A 33 2.76 -3.26 -0.18
CA VAL A 33 1.57 -3.65 -0.94
C VAL A 33 1.93 -4.63 -2.03
N LYS A 34 0.98 -5.50 -2.39
CA LYS A 34 1.11 -6.44 -3.49
C LYS A 34 0.23 -5.99 -4.65
N ALA A 35 0.84 -5.82 -5.82
CA ALA A 35 0.18 -5.51 -7.07
C ALA A 35 0.46 -6.65 -8.06
N GLY A 36 -0.48 -7.58 -8.20
CA GLY A 36 -0.24 -8.83 -8.92
C GLY A 36 0.87 -9.66 -8.28
N GLU A 37 1.95 -9.93 -9.01
CA GLU A 37 3.11 -10.70 -8.52
C GLU A 37 4.20 -9.83 -7.87
N LYS A 38 4.08 -8.49 -7.94
CA LYS A 38 5.08 -7.56 -7.43
C LYS A 38 4.75 -7.09 -6.02
N THR A 39 5.78 -6.99 -5.19
CA THR A 39 5.70 -6.31 -3.89
C THR A 39 6.35 -4.95 -3.99
N LEU A 40 5.67 -3.92 -3.49
CA LEU A 40 6.09 -2.53 -3.54
C LEU A 40 5.99 -1.90 -2.15
N THR A 41 6.69 -0.79 -1.98
CA THR A 41 6.69 -0.01 -0.74
C THR A 41 6.25 1.41 -1.06
N TYR A 42 5.19 1.87 -0.40
CA TYR A 42 4.67 3.22 -0.52
C TYR A 42 4.71 3.94 0.82
N PRO A 43 4.93 5.27 0.84
CA PRO A 43 4.58 6.08 1.99
C PRO A 43 3.09 5.89 2.30
N ALA A 44 2.73 5.69 3.57
CA ALA A 44 1.34 5.42 3.95
C ALA A 44 0.39 6.57 3.59
N GLN A 45 0.89 7.81 3.58
CA GLN A 45 0.13 9.01 3.15
C GLN A 45 -0.19 9.05 1.65
N ASP A 46 0.57 8.29 0.84
CA ASP A 46 0.40 8.23 -0.62
C ASP A 46 -0.53 7.07 -1.02
N LEU A 47 -1.19 6.44 -0.05
CA LEU A 47 -2.18 5.39 -0.26
C LEU A 47 -3.54 5.82 0.25
N LYS A 48 -4.59 5.34 -0.41
CA LYS A 48 -5.97 5.50 0.02
C LYS A 48 -6.65 4.14 0.06
N LYS A 49 -7.34 3.85 1.16
CA LYS A 49 -8.20 2.66 1.27
C LYS A 49 -9.40 2.80 0.33
N VAL A 50 -9.68 1.74 -0.44
CA VAL A 50 -10.86 1.64 -1.30
C VAL A 50 -12.10 1.37 -0.46
#